data_AF-A0A970VTM0-F1
#
_entry.id   AF-A0A970VTM0-F1
#
_cell.length_a   1.000
_cell.length_b   1.000
_cell.length_c   1.000
_cell.angle_alpha   90.00
_cell.angle_beta   90.00
_cell.angle_gamma   90.00
#
_symmetry.space_group_name_H-M   'P 1'
#
loop_
_entity.id
_entity.type
_entity.pdbx_description
1 polymer ?
#
loop_
_entity_poly.entity_id
_entity_poly.type
_entity_poly.pdbx_seq_one_letter_code
_entity_poly.pdbx_strand_id
1 'polypeptide(L)' 'MKAKTKMLIWASLLALAGMPFLYYGGLKDNSALMILGFVCFGIGMLIAPLQFLRERA' A
#
# COMPACT_ATOMS: atom_id res chain seq x y z
N MET A 1 -14.33 16.48 3.12
CA MET A 1 -13.87 15.11 3.49
C MET A 1 -13.04 15.18 4.76
N LYS A 2 -13.27 14.29 5.73
CA LYS A 2 -12.40 14.19 6.92
C LYS A 2 -10.99 13.75 6.47
N ALA A 3 -9.94 14.33 7.06
CA ALA A 3 -8.54 14.05 6.70
C ALA A 3 -8.20 12.55 6.76
N LYS A 4 -8.84 11.80 7.67
CA LYS A 4 -8.69 10.35 7.80
C LYS A 4 -9.16 9.59 6.57
N THR A 5 -10.36 9.91 6.07
CA THR A 5 -10.93 9.31 4.86
C THR A 5 -10.04 9.59 3.65
N LYS A 6 -9.48 10.80 3.54
CA LYS A 6 -8.51 11.13 2.48
C LYS A 6 -7.27 10.23 2.58
N MET A 7 -6.69 10.08 3.77
CA MET A 7 -5.51 9.22 3.97
C MET A 7 -5.79 7.73 3.63
N LEU A 8 -6.95 7.22 4.05
CA LEU A 8 -7.38 5.85 3.73
C LEU A 8 -7.55 5.65 2.23
N ILE A 9 -8.11 6.62 1.52
CA ILE A 9 -8.24 6.58 0.05
C ILE A 9 -6.85 6.54 -0.61
N TRP A 10 -5.91 7.38 -0.15
CA TRP A 10 -4.53 7.36 -0.67
C TRP A 10 -3.81 6.05 -0.37
N ALA A 11 -4.01 5.48 0.81
CA ALA A 11 -3.45 4.19 1.20
C ALA A 11 -3.98 3.04 0.33
N SER A 12 -5.30 3.00 0.10
CA SER A 12 -5.93 2.03 -0.78
C SER A 12 -5.46 2.18 -2.22
N LEU A 13 -5.27 3.41 -2.71
CA LEU A 13 -4.69 3.67 -4.03
C LEU A 13 -3.24 3.19 -4.12
N LEU A 14 -2.43 3.39 -3.09
CA LEU A 14 -1.06 2.88 -3.04
C LEU A 14 -1.01 1.35 -3.07
N ALA A 15 -1.88 0.69 -2.29
CA ALA A 15 -1.98 -0.76 -2.27
C ALA A 15 -2.42 -1.32 -3.63
N LEU A 16 -3.43 -0.70 -4.25
CA LEU A 16 -3.89 -1.07 -5.58
C LEU A 16 -2.80 -0.87 -6.64
N ALA A 17 -2.04 0.23 -6.54
CA ALA A 17 -0.92 0.52 -7.43
C ALA A 17 0.23 -0.48 -7.27
N GLY A 18 0.41 -1.12 -6.12
CA GLY A 18 1.42 -2.17 -5.92
C GLY A 18 1.14 -3.46 -6.71
N MET A 19 -0.12 -3.79 -6.98
CA MET A 19 -0.52 -5.01 -7.70
C MET A 19 0.08 -5.14 -9.11
N PRO A 20 0.06 -4.12 -9.98
CA PRO A 20 0.68 -4.22 -11.29
C PRO A 20 2.21 -4.37 -11.22
N PHE A 21 2.89 -3.78 -10.23
CA PHE A 21 4.33 -3.99 -10.03
C PHE A 21 4.63 -5.43 -9.59
N LEU A 22 3.81 -5.99 -8.70
CA LEU A 22 3.90 -7.40 -8.31
C LEU A 22 3.63 -8.34 -9.49
N TYR A 23 2.61 -8.05 -10.29
CA TYR A 23 2.24 -8.83 -11.46
C TYR A 23 3.33 -8.80 -12.53
N TYR A 24 3.79 -7.61 -12.94
CA TYR A 24 4.88 -7.48 -13.90
C TYR A 24 6.21 -7.99 -13.37
N GLY A 25 6.48 -7.80 -12.08
CA GLY A 25 7.67 -8.31 -11.40
C GLY A 25 7.72 -9.83 -11.43
N GLY A 26 6.62 -10.50 -11.10
CA GLY A 26 6.52 -11.96 -11.17
C GLY A 26 6.60 -12.50 -12.59
N LEU A 27 6.02 -11.79 -13.57
CA LEU A 27 6.09 -12.18 -14.99
C LEU A 27 7.51 -12.16 -15.58
N LYS A 28 8.39 -11.31 -15.03
CA LYS A 28 9.76 -11.14 -15.52
C LYS A 28 10.83 -11.69 -14.58
N ASP A 29 10.42 -12.41 -13.52
CA ASP A 29 11.28 -12.83 -12.40
C ASP A 29 12.17 -11.68 -11.88
N ASN A 30 11.65 -10.46 -11.96
CA ASN A 30 12.41 -9.27 -11.61
C ASN A 30 12.14 -8.94 -10.15
N SER A 31 13.02 -9.44 -9.29
CA SER A 31 12.94 -9.29 -7.84
C SER A 31 12.86 -7.83 -7.41
N ALA A 32 13.52 -6.91 -8.12
CA ALA A 32 13.48 -5.49 -7.79
C ALA A 32 12.07 -4.90 -7.96
N LEU A 33 11.38 -5.27 -9.05
CA LEU A 33 10.00 -4.87 -9.32
C LEU A 33 9.02 -5.47 -8.30
N MET A 34 9.22 -6.73 -7.92
CA MET A 34 8.43 -7.38 -6.88
C MET A 34 8.62 -6.71 -5.52
N ILE A 35 9.86 -6.42 -5.12
CA ILE A 35 10.16 -5.73 -3.85
C ILE A 35 9.47 -4.37 -3.81
N LEU A 36 9.54 -3.60 -4.90
CA LEU A 36 8.91 -2.29 -5.00
C LEU A 36 7.37 -2.39 -4.90
N GLY A 37 6.78 -3.39 -5.52
CA GLY A 37 5.35 -3.71 -5.37
C GLY A 37 4.97 -4.09 -3.93
N PHE A 38 5.79 -4.91 -3.26
CA PHE A 38 5.59 -5.30 -1.86
C PHE A 38 5.71 -4.12 -0.89
N VAL A 39 6.64 -3.21 -1.13
CA VAL A 39 6.79 -1.99 -0.32
C VAL A 39 5.55 -1.10 -0.48
N CYS A 40 5.08 -0.88 -1.71
CA CYS A 40 3.87 -0.09 -1.96
C CYS A 40 2.63 -0.72 -1.30
N PHE A 41 2.48 -2.04 -1.44
CA PHE A 41 1.39 -2.80 -0.83
C PHE A 41 1.45 -2.79 0.70
N GLY A 42 2.64 -2.99 1.26
CA GLY A 42 2.89 -2.96 2.70
C GLY A 42 2.59 -1.59 3.32
N ILE A 43 3.05 -0.50 2.70
CA ILE A 43 2.76 0.87 3.16
C ILE A 43 1.25 1.14 3.12
N GLY A 44 0.58 0.75 2.03
CA GLY A 44 -0.87 0.89 1.90
C GLY A 44 -1.64 0.13 2.99
N MET A 45 -1.25 -1.10 3.30
CA MET A 45 -1.88 -1.88 4.37
C MET A 45 -1.55 -1.38 5.78
N LEU A 46 -0.34 -0.85 6.01
CA LEU A 46 0.11 -0.37 7.33
C LEU A 46 -0.63 0.90 7.79
N ILE A 47 -1.14 1.71 6.86
CA ILE A 47 -1.85 2.95 7.18
C ILE A 47 -3.17 2.68 7.92
N ALA A 48 -3.88 1.60 7.60
CA ALA A 48 -5.14 1.24 8.27
C ALA A 48 -4.98 0.95 9.78
N PRO A 49 -4.09 0.05 10.23
CA PRO A 49 -3.86 -0.20 11.65
C PRO A 49 -3.19 0.99 12.36
N LEU A 50 -2.33 1.76 11.70
CA LEU A 50 -1.76 2.99 12.28
C LEU A 50 -2.83 4.04 12.57
N GLN A 51 -3.83 4.18 11.70
CA GLN A 51 -4.97 5.06 11.97
C GLN A 51 -5.81 4.56 13.14
N PHE A 52 -5.98 3.24 13.27
CA PHE A 52 -6.71 2.63 14.38
C PHE A 52 -5.96 2.80 15.72
N LEU A 53 -4.64 2.63 15.73
CA LEU A 53 -3.80 2.87 16.91
C LEU A 53 -3.80 4.34 17.33
N ARG A 54 -3.77 5.27 16.38
CA ARG A 54 -3.86 6.71 16.65
C ARG A 54 -5.22 7.14 17.23
N GLU A 55 -6.29 6.36 17.02
CA GLU A 55 -7.59 6.63 17.66
C GLU A 55 -7.68 6.15 19.10
N ARG A 56 -6.76 5.28 19.53
CA ARG A 56 -6.72 4.72 20.89
C ARG A 56 -5.65 5.34 21.80
N ALA A 57 -4.81 6.21 21.27
CA ALA A 57 -3.81 6.99 22.00
C ALA A 57 -4.29 8.43 22.18
#